data_AF-A0A2V9ZV17-F1
#
_entry.id   AF-A0A2V9ZV17-F1
#
_cell.length_a   1.000
_cell.length_b   1.000
_cell.length_c   1.000
_cell.angle_alpha   90.00
_cell.angle_beta   90.00
_cell.angle_gamma   90.00
#
_symmetry.space_group_name_H-M   'P 1'
#
loop_
_entity.id
_entity.type
_entity.pdbx_description
1 polymer ?
#
loop_
_entity_poly.entity_id
_entity_poly.type
_entity_poly.pdbx_seq_one_letter_code
_entity_poly.pdbx_strand_id
1 'polypeptide(L)'
;MAKTKVFLLVFLGMACVGGGNHVRGQSQQQTRNEGVVHADMKNVFYHFTDPIAVHIVRLNGAVVPTHREGIVNFDDKNSFSVELSYAEISVSTTALTNAMNQYVFAAADAPLKNLVITPAGTSLKIKGKLHSKGNVPFESEGTIDATPEGLIRIRTRKIKAAHLPVKGLMDLLGVNIADLINTRKVAGVRSEGDDLLLDPQQIFPPPHIKGKVTGVEIKGDQIVQLYGDKPKE
;
A
#
# COMPACT_ATOMS: atom_id res chain seq x y z
N MET A 1 28.19 3.75 54.15
CA MET A 1 28.17 4.68 55.30
C MET A 1 27.98 6.08 54.70
N ALA A 2 27.00 6.93 55.00
CA ALA A 2 25.99 7.07 56.05
C ALA A 2 24.67 7.53 55.36
N LYS A 3 23.48 6.96 55.59
CA LYS A 3 22.52 7.17 56.70
C LYS A 3 22.28 8.64 57.08
N THR A 4 20.98 9.02 57.15
CA THR A 4 20.34 10.16 57.88
C THR A 4 19.66 11.15 56.91
N LYS A 5 18.40 11.59 57.05
CA LYS A 5 17.26 11.29 57.93
C LYS A 5 15.98 11.78 57.22
N VAL A 6 14.89 11.08 57.49
CA VAL A 6 13.50 11.48 57.28
C VAL A 6 13.19 12.75 58.08
N PHE A 7 12.49 13.71 57.49
CA PHE A 7 11.73 14.71 58.25
C PHE A 7 10.32 14.82 57.67
N LEU A 8 9.38 14.29 58.45
CA LEU A 8 7.95 14.43 58.29
C LEU A 8 7.56 15.81 58.85
N LEU A 9 6.95 16.66 58.04
CA LEU A 9 6.33 17.90 58.51
C LEU A 9 4.85 17.88 58.13
N VAL A 10 4.04 17.58 59.15
CA VAL A 10 2.60 17.77 59.18
C VAL A 10 2.36 19.26 59.40
N PHE A 11 1.71 19.93 58.46
CA PHE A 11 1.08 21.23 58.70
C PHE A 11 -0.43 21.07 58.63
N LEU A 12 -1.05 21.15 59.80
CA LEU A 12 -2.48 21.38 59.97
C LEU A 12 -2.69 22.90 59.94
N GLY A 13 -3.33 23.41 58.89
CA GLY A 13 -3.64 24.83 58.73
C GLY A 13 -5.03 24.99 58.13
N MET A 14 -5.98 25.36 58.99
CA MET A 14 -7.40 25.54 58.71
C MET A 14 -7.67 26.95 58.14
N ALA A 15 -8.47 26.95 57.06
CA ALA A 15 -9.38 28.00 56.55
C ALA A 15 -8.84 29.40 56.17
N CYS A 16 -9.02 29.74 54.89
CA CYS A 16 -9.83 30.90 54.50
C CYS A 16 -10.23 30.80 53.01
N VAL A 17 -11.53 30.98 52.76
CA VAL A 17 -12.17 31.01 51.44
C VAL A 17 -11.69 32.24 50.67
N GLY A 18 -11.22 32.02 49.44
CA GLY A 18 -10.90 33.08 48.49
C GLY A 18 -11.17 32.57 47.08
N GLY A 19 -12.28 33.02 46.49
CA GLY A 19 -12.61 32.75 45.10
C GLY A 19 -11.56 33.34 44.16
N GLY A 20 -10.97 32.48 43.33
CA GLY A 20 -10.02 32.86 42.31
C GLY A 20 -9.92 31.72 41.32
N ASN A 21 -10.54 31.90 40.16
CA ASN A 21 -10.65 30.91 39.10
C ASN A 21 -9.29 30.28 38.76
N HIS A 22 -9.13 29.00 39.08
CA HIS A 22 -8.11 28.15 38.50
C HIS A 22 -8.67 27.57 37.21
N VAL A 23 -8.35 28.19 36.06
CA VAL A 23 -8.35 27.50 34.77
C VAL A 23 -6.90 27.43 34.33
N ARG A 24 -6.22 26.40 34.83
CA ARG A 24 -4.86 26.04 34.46
C ARG A 24 -4.94 24.79 33.60
N GLY A 25 -4.51 24.91 32.34
CA GLY A 25 -4.03 23.78 31.55
C GLY A 25 -5.06 23.01 30.73
N GLN A 26 -5.68 23.65 29.72
CA GLN A 26 -6.19 22.96 28.53
C GLN A 26 -6.08 23.90 27.31
N SER A 27 -4.86 24.16 26.86
CA SER A 27 -4.65 24.91 25.59
C SER A 27 -3.38 24.53 24.83
N GLN A 28 -2.72 23.42 25.18
CA GLN A 28 -1.58 22.90 24.43
C GLN A 28 -1.88 21.63 23.61
N GLN A 29 -3.10 21.10 23.68
CA GLN A 29 -3.49 19.91 22.91
C GLN A 29 -4.39 20.24 21.70
N GLN A 30 -4.81 21.51 21.57
CA GLN A 30 -5.73 21.96 20.53
C GLN A 30 -5.02 22.62 19.33
N THR A 31 -3.70 22.81 19.40
CA THR A 31 -2.88 23.49 18.38
C THR A 31 -2.09 22.56 17.45
N ARG A 32 -2.39 21.25 17.42
CA ARG A 32 -1.77 20.30 16.47
C ARG A 32 -2.68 19.86 15.29
N ASN A 33 -3.93 20.30 15.27
CA ASN A 33 -4.90 19.94 14.22
C ASN A 33 -5.15 21.07 13.20
N GLU A 34 -4.48 22.21 13.32
CA GLU A 34 -4.58 23.29 12.34
C GLU A 34 -3.71 22.96 11.12
N GLY A 35 -4.31 22.32 10.10
CA GLY A 35 -3.66 22.09 8.81
C GLY A 35 -3.89 20.74 8.14
N VAL A 36 -4.60 19.80 8.80
CA VAL A 36 -4.93 18.51 8.17
C VAL A 36 -6.11 18.69 7.21
N VAL A 37 -5.86 18.57 5.91
CA VAL A 37 -6.91 18.61 4.89
C VAL A 37 -7.54 17.22 4.83
N HIS A 38 -8.77 17.09 5.33
CA HIS A 38 -9.51 15.83 5.23
C HIS A 38 -10.00 15.58 3.79
N ALA A 39 -9.99 14.32 3.38
CA ALA A 39 -10.47 13.87 2.09
C ALA A 39 -11.54 12.80 2.26
N ASP A 40 -12.72 13.07 1.70
CA ASP A 40 -13.81 12.11 1.55
C ASP A 40 -14.17 12.00 0.07
N MET A 41 -14.16 10.78 -0.45
CA MET A 41 -14.53 10.50 -1.84
C MET A 41 -15.51 9.34 -1.91
N LYS A 42 -16.46 9.43 -2.85
CA LYS A 42 -17.43 8.37 -3.11
C LYS A 42 -17.67 8.29 -4.61
N ASN A 43 -17.52 7.09 -5.16
CA ASN A 43 -17.76 6.80 -6.58
C ASN A 43 -16.96 7.72 -7.53
N VAL A 44 -15.64 7.78 -7.33
CA VAL A 44 -14.73 8.62 -8.12
C VAL A 44 -13.83 7.74 -8.97
N PHE A 45 -13.72 8.02 -10.26
CA PHE A 45 -12.64 7.48 -11.09
C PHE A 45 -11.44 8.41 -11.03
N TYR A 46 -10.38 7.97 -10.37
CA TYR A 46 -9.13 8.71 -10.31
C TYR A 46 -8.19 8.23 -11.42
N HIS A 47 -7.80 9.14 -12.31
CA HIS A 47 -6.88 8.86 -13.42
C HIS A 47 -5.48 9.35 -13.05
N PHE A 48 -4.53 8.42 -12.87
CA PHE A 48 -3.11 8.75 -12.74
C PHE A 48 -2.53 9.15 -14.10
N THR A 49 -2.99 8.45 -15.14
CA THR A 49 -2.80 8.72 -16.56
C THR A 49 -4.03 8.20 -17.32
N ASP A 50 -4.17 8.49 -18.61
CA ASP A 50 -5.27 7.97 -19.42
C ASP A 50 -5.43 6.43 -19.32
N PRO A 51 -4.36 5.60 -19.41
CA PRO A 51 -4.47 4.15 -19.29
C PRO A 51 -4.42 3.58 -17.86
N ILE A 52 -4.11 4.40 -16.84
CA ILE A 52 -3.93 3.97 -15.45
C ILE A 52 -4.92 4.74 -14.58
N ALA A 53 -6.04 4.10 -14.26
CA ALA A 53 -7.08 4.66 -13.42
C ALA A 53 -7.55 3.64 -12.38
N VAL A 54 -8.08 4.16 -11.28
CA VAL A 54 -8.72 3.37 -10.22
C VAL A 54 -10.12 3.92 -9.94
N HIS A 55 -11.03 3.04 -9.57
CA HIS A 55 -12.35 3.42 -9.10
C HIS A 55 -12.36 3.42 -7.57
N ILE A 56 -12.46 4.61 -7.01
CA ILE A 56 -12.62 4.84 -5.58
C ILE A 56 -14.11 4.70 -5.29
N VAL A 57 -14.49 3.53 -4.77
CA VAL A 57 -15.87 3.26 -4.34
C VAL A 57 -16.18 4.15 -3.13
N ARG A 58 -15.28 4.13 -2.15
CA ARG A 58 -15.31 4.99 -0.96
C ARG A 58 -13.89 5.23 -0.46
N LEU A 59 -13.62 6.43 0.02
CA LEU A 59 -12.37 6.80 0.67
C LEU A 59 -12.66 7.81 1.77
N ASN A 60 -12.05 7.59 2.94
CA ASN A 60 -11.92 8.57 4.01
C ASN A 60 -10.43 8.63 4.39
N GLY A 61 -9.90 9.84 4.50
CA GLY A 61 -8.49 10.03 4.79
C GLY A 61 -8.11 11.50 4.93
N ALA A 62 -6.83 11.77 4.72
CA ALA A 62 -6.26 13.10 4.73
C ALA A 62 -5.26 13.30 3.59
N VAL A 63 -5.24 14.50 3.04
CA VAL A 63 -4.19 14.96 2.13
C VAL A 63 -3.06 15.53 2.98
N VAL A 64 -1.88 14.97 2.82
CA VAL A 64 -0.70 15.31 3.61
C VAL A 64 0.44 15.76 2.69
N PRO A 65 1.10 16.90 2.95
CA PRO A 65 2.27 17.30 2.21
C PRO A 65 3.36 16.21 2.19
N THR A 66 4.03 16.02 1.06
CA THR A 66 5.19 15.11 0.97
C THR A 66 6.46 15.70 1.59
N HIS A 67 6.52 17.03 1.72
CA HIS A 67 7.64 17.77 2.28
C HIS A 67 7.22 18.48 3.57
N ARG A 68 8.06 18.48 4.62
CA ARG A 68 7.72 18.98 5.97
C ARG A 68 7.29 20.45 6.02
N GLU A 69 7.79 21.27 5.10
CA GLU A 69 7.47 22.70 4.98
C GLU A 69 6.65 22.99 3.71
N GLY A 70 6.19 21.95 3.02
CA GLY A 70 5.49 22.04 1.75
C GLY A 70 4.02 22.42 1.91
N ILE A 71 3.53 23.23 0.99
CA ILE A 71 2.10 23.47 0.80
C ILE A 71 1.56 22.34 -0.08
N VAL A 72 0.36 21.84 0.23
CA VAL A 72 -0.36 20.96 -0.70
C VAL A 72 -0.71 21.76 -1.95
N ASN A 73 -0.09 21.42 -3.07
CA ASN A 73 -0.44 21.94 -4.38
C ASN A 73 -1.14 20.84 -5.18
N PHE A 74 -2.45 20.95 -5.37
CA PHE A 74 -3.22 19.96 -6.11
C PHE A 74 -2.84 19.85 -7.60
N ASP A 75 -2.17 20.86 -8.16
CA ASP A 75 -1.64 20.83 -9.53
C ASP A 75 -0.28 20.11 -9.62
N ASP A 76 0.41 19.90 -8.49
CA ASP A 76 1.62 19.09 -8.39
C ASP A 76 1.34 17.80 -7.62
N LYS A 77 1.13 16.71 -8.36
CA LYS A 77 0.92 15.35 -7.84
C LYS A 77 2.03 14.83 -6.93
N ASN A 78 3.22 15.45 -6.93
CA ASN A 78 4.31 15.05 -6.03
C ASN A 78 4.33 15.85 -4.73
N SER A 79 3.52 16.91 -4.60
CA SER A 79 3.49 17.76 -3.42
C SER A 79 2.70 17.17 -2.25
N PHE A 80 1.90 16.13 -2.50
CA PHE A 80 1.05 15.50 -1.50
C PHE A 80 0.91 13.98 -1.66
N SER A 81 0.57 13.32 -0.55
CA SER A 81 0.10 11.94 -0.50
C SER A 81 -1.28 11.91 0.16
N VAL A 82 -2.06 10.88 -0.14
CA VAL A 82 -3.36 10.65 0.52
C VAL A 82 -3.20 9.55 1.55
N GLU A 83 -3.29 9.90 2.83
CA GLU A 83 -3.25 8.95 3.94
C GLU A 83 -4.67 8.42 4.20
N LEU A 84 -4.86 7.12 4.03
CA LEU A 84 -6.15 6.45 4.10
C LEU A 84 -6.44 6.02 5.54
N SER A 85 -7.57 6.48 6.07
CA SER A 85 -8.20 5.89 7.26
C SER A 85 -8.96 4.63 6.86
N TYR A 86 -9.75 4.74 5.80
CA TYR A 86 -10.48 3.63 5.19
C TYR A 86 -10.65 3.88 3.69
N ALA A 87 -10.52 2.84 2.88
CA ALA A 87 -10.93 2.92 1.47
C ALA A 87 -11.37 1.57 0.92
N GLU A 88 -12.28 1.63 -0.04
CA GLU A 88 -12.58 0.57 -0.99
C GLU A 88 -12.24 1.09 -2.39
N ILE A 89 -11.22 0.50 -2.99
CA ILE A 89 -10.68 0.92 -4.29
C ILE A 89 -10.64 -0.30 -5.20
N SER A 90 -11.22 -0.19 -6.38
CA SER A 90 -11.11 -1.21 -7.42
C SER A 90 -10.18 -0.76 -8.55
N VAL A 91 -9.40 -1.70 -9.07
CA VAL A 91 -8.54 -1.49 -10.23
C VAL A 91 -8.80 -2.58 -11.26
N SER A 92 -9.00 -2.21 -12.53
CA SER A 92 -9.16 -3.21 -13.58
C SER A 92 -7.85 -3.93 -13.85
N THR A 93 -7.90 -5.19 -14.29
CA THR A 93 -6.67 -5.91 -14.69
C THR A 93 -5.96 -5.23 -15.86
N THR A 94 -6.69 -4.50 -16.70
CA THR A 94 -6.12 -3.65 -17.76
C THR A 94 -5.33 -2.48 -17.18
N ALA A 95 -5.89 -1.73 -16.23
CA ALA A 95 -5.19 -0.63 -15.57
C ALA A 95 -3.96 -1.13 -14.79
N LEU A 96 -4.08 -2.27 -14.10
CA LEU A 96 -2.94 -2.90 -13.43
C LEU A 96 -1.87 -3.34 -14.44
N THR A 97 -2.27 -3.90 -15.58
CA THR A 97 -1.35 -4.26 -16.67
C THR A 97 -0.57 -3.03 -17.16
N ASN A 98 -1.25 -1.90 -17.33
CA ASN A 98 -0.63 -0.65 -17.76
C ASN A 98 0.32 -0.10 -16.68
N ALA A 99 -0.09 -0.09 -15.41
CA ALA A 99 0.76 0.32 -14.31
C ALA A 99 2.03 -0.53 -14.22
N MET A 100 1.90 -1.86 -14.36
CA MET A 100 3.05 -2.76 -14.35
C MET A 100 4.02 -2.47 -15.51
N ASN A 101 3.53 -2.30 -16.74
CA ASN A 101 4.42 -2.12 -17.89
C ASN A 101 5.00 -0.69 -18.00
N GLN A 102 4.19 0.34 -17.72
CA GLN A 102 4.54 1.74 -18.00
C GLN A 102 5.19 2.43 -16.80
N TYR A 103 5.04 1.89 -15.59
CA TYR A 103 5.56 2.49 -14.37
C TYR A 103 6.51 1.55 -13.63
N VAL A 104 6.05 0.35 -13.24
CA VAL A 104 6.84 -0.56 -12.39
C VAL A 104 8.01 -1.21 -13.14
N PHE A 105 7.78 -1.74 -14.33
CA PHE A 105 8.77 -2.43 -15.16
C PHE A 105 9.20 -1.62 -16.41
N ALA A 106 9.11 -0.29 -16.30
CA ALA A 106 9.41 0.64 -17.40
C ALA A 106 10.91 0.65 -17.79
N ALA A 107 11.81 0.48 -16.83
CA ALA A 107 13.26 0.49 -17.05
C ALA A 107 13.67 -0.56 -18.08
N ALA A 108 14.61 -0.25 -19.00
CA ALA A 108 14.96 -1.15 -20.10
C ALA A 108 15.42 -2.55 -19.62
N ASP A 109 16.15 -2.60 -18.51
CA ASP A 109 16.67 -3.81 -17.86
C ASP A 109 15.72 -4.44 -16.84
N ALA A 110 14.45 -3.98 -16.77
CA ALA A 110 13.46 -4.54 -15.87
C ALA A 110 13.28 -6.06 -16.09
N PRO A 111 13.17 -6.86 -15.02
CA PRO A 111 13.20 -8.32 -15.10
C PRO A 111 12.00 -8.93 -15.81
N LEU A 112 10.89 -8.18 -15.94
CA LEU A 112 9.67 -8.59 -16.61
C LEU A 112 9.31 -7.58 -17.70
N LYS A 113 8.77 -8.08 -18.81
CA LYS A 113 8.35 -7.29 -19.96
C LYS A 113 7.04 -7.79 -20.55
N ASN A 114 6.32 -6.89 -21.22
CA ASN A 114 5.11 -7.17 -21.99
C ASN A 114 4.08 -7.95 -21.17
N LEU A 115 3.86 -7.49 -19.93
CA LEU A 115 2.92 -8.14 -19.02
C LEU A 115 1.50 -8.00 -19.55
N VAL A 116 0.70 -9.04 -19.35
CA VAL A 116 -0.76 -9.04 -19.54
C VAL A 116 -1.37 -9.75 -18.36
N ILE A 117 -2.21 -9.05 -17.61
CA ILE A 117 -2.88 -9.57 -16.43
C ILE A 117 -4.37 -9.70 -16.76
N THR A 118 -4.93 -10.88 -16.49
CA THR A 118 -6.35 -11.18 -16.72
C THR A 118 -6.93 -11.96 -15.54
N PRO A 119 -8.22 -11.80 -15.22
CA PRO A 119 -8.86 -12.61 -14.21
C PRO A 119 -8.97 -14.08 -14.67
N ALA A 120 -8.88 -14.99 -13.73
CA ALA A 120 -9.10 -16.43 -13.90
C ALA A 120 -9.89 -16.95 -12.68
N GLY A 121 -11.20 -16.66 -12.64
CA GLY A 121 -12.02 -16.91 -11.46
C GLY A 121 -11.56 -16.05 -10.28
N THR A 122 -11.18 -16.69 -9.17
CA THR A 122 -10.62 -16.03 -7.98
C THR A 122 -9.09 -15.90 -8.00
N SER A 123 -8.46 -16.23 -9.13
CA SER A 123 -7.02 -16.12 -9.36
C SER A 123 -6.71 -15.11 -10.48
N LEU A 124 -5.46 -14.69 -10.56
CA LEU A 124 -4.94 -13.92 -11.69
C LEU A 124 -4.15 -14.83 -12.62
N LYS A 125 -4.37 -14.67 -13.92
CA LYS A 125 -3.50 -15.20 -14.96
C LYS A 125 -2.59 -14.08 -15.46
N ILE A 126 -1.28 -14.32 -15.44
CA ILE A 126 -0.25 -13.34 -15.80
C ILE A 126 0.58 -13.93 -16.93
N LYS A 127 0.66 -13.22 -18.06
CA LYS A 127 1.56 -13.54 -19.16
C LYS A 127 2.61 -12.46 -19.28
N GLY A 128 3.78 -12.82 -19.82
CA GLY A 128 4.81 -11.85 -20.14
C GLY A 128 6.09 -12.50 -20.64
N LYS A 129 7.18 -11.75 -20.58
CA LYS A 129 8.53 -12.20 -20.89
C LYS A 129 9.46 -11.97 -19.70
N LEU A 130 10.23 -12.99 -19.35
CA LEU A 130 11.30 -12.91 -18.37
C LEU A 130 12.58 -12.39 -19.04
N HIS A 131 13.05 -11.23 -18.60
CA HIS A 131 14.25 -10.57 -19.09
C HIS A 131 15.47 -10.97 -18.24
N SER A 132 15.91 -12.24 -18.37
CA SER A 132 17.17 -12.70 -17.77
C SER A 132 18.32 -12.67 -18.79
N LYS A 133 18.23 -13.47 -19.87
CA LYS A 133 19.19 -13.54 -20.99
C LYS A 133 18.60 -13.95 -22.35
N GLY A 134 17.27 -14.00 -22.48
CA GLY A 134 16.63 -14.50 -23.71
C GLY A 134 15.15 -14.16 -23.90
N ASN A 135 14.61 -13.22 -23.10
CA ASN A 135 13.20 -12.80 -23.18
C ASN A 135 12.21 -13.97 -23.20
N VAL A 136 12.37 -14.89 -22.25
CA VAL A 136 11.63 -16.16 -22.22
C VAL A 136 10.14 -15.88 -21.96
N PRO A 137 9.22 -16.28 -22.86
CA PRO A 137 7.80 -16.09 -22.62
C PRO A 137 7.34 -16.99 -21.47
N PHE A 138 6.51 -16.45 -20.60
CA PHE A 138 5.91 -17.18 -19.49
C PHE A 138 4.41 -16.93 -19.38
N GLU A 139 3.74 -17.87 -18.72
CA GLU A 139 2.36 -17.77 -18.27
C GLU A 139 2.30 -18.32 -16.85
N SER A 140 1.71 -17.58 -15.92
CA SER A 140 1.46 -18.03 -14.56
C SER A 140 0.00 -17.83 -14.17
N GLU A 141 -0.43 -18.60 -13.17
CA GLU A 141 -1.73 -18.47 -12.53
C GLU A 141 -1.51 -18.47 -11.02
N GLY A 142 -2.07 -17.49 -10.31
CA GLY A 142 -1.86 -17.32 -8.88
C GLY A 142 -3.05 -16.75 -8.13
N THR A 143 -3.22 -17.19 -6.89
CA THR A 143 -4.26 -16.68 -5.97
C THR A 143 -3.81 -15.37 -5.35
N ILE A 144 -4.74 -14.49 -5.00
CA ILE A 144 -4.43 -13.22 -4.34
C ILE A 144 -4.91 -13.19 -2.90
N ASP A 145 -4.16 -12.55 -2.01
CA ASP A 145 -4.55 -12.26 -0.64
C ASP A 145 -3.83 -11.02 -0.09
N ALA A 146 -4.34 -10.45 1.00
CA ALA A 146 -3.69 -9.33 1.69
C ALA A 146 -2.72 -9.87 2.75
N THR A 147 -1.51 -9.32 2.82
CA THR A 147 -0.54 -9.70 3.84
C THR A 147 -0.72 -8.89 5.13
N PRO A 148 -0.24 -9.39 6.29
CA PRO A 148 -0.28 -8.64 7.55
C PRO A 148 0.45 -7.29 7.49
N GLU A 149 1.41 -7.14 6.60
CA GLU A 149 2.17 -5.90 6.37
C GLU A 149 1.38 -4.86 5.57
N GLY A 150 0.23 -5.24 5.00
CA GLY A 150 -0.60 -4.37 4.17
C GLY A 150 -0.25 -4.42 2.67
N LEU A 151 0.40 -5.49 2.21
CA LEU A 151 0.73 -5.73 0.80
C LEU A 151 -0.32 -6.63 0.13
N ILE A 152 -0.34 -6.63 -1.20
CA ILE A 152 -1.06 -7.65 -1.96
C ILE A 152 -0.07 -8.77 -2.29
N ARG A 153 -0.38 -9.99 -1.85
CA ARG A 153 0.36 -11.19 -2.23
C ARG A 153 -0.33 -11.87 -3.41
N ILE A 154 0.45 -12.17 -4.44
CA ILE A 154 0.09 -13.10 -5.52
C ILE A 154 0.88 -14.38 -5.30
N ARG A 155 0.21 -15.45 -4.88
CA ARG A 155 0.82 -16.76 -4.71
C ARG A 155 0.75 -17.57 -5.99
N THR A 156 1.90 -17.80 -6.62
CA THR A 156 1.97 -18.53 -7.89
C THR A 156 1.64 -20.01 -7.67
N ARG A 157 0.64 -20.53 -8.39
CA ARG A 157 0.22 -21.94 -8.31
C ARG A 157 0.64 -22.74 -9.52
N LYS A 158 0.62 -22.10 -10.69
CA LYS A 158 1.02 -22.71 -11.96
C LYS A 158 1.97 -21.77 -12.67
N ILE A 159 2.95 -22.34 -13.35
CA ILE A 159 3.84 -21.61 -14.23
C ILE A 159 4.19 -22.45 -15.46
N LYS A 160 4.15 -21.80 -16.62
CA LYS A 160 4.65 -22.29 -17.89
C LYS A 160 5.74 -21.37 -18.39
N ALA A 161 6.81 -21.93 -18.92
CA ALA A 161 7.86 -21.22 -19.63
C ALA A 161 7.97 -21.81 -21.03
N ALA A 162 7.99 -20.96 -22.07
CA ALA A 162 7.98 -21.40 -23.47
C ALA A 162 6.91 -22.47 -23.77
N HIS A 163 5.71 -22.29 -23.21
CA HIS A 163 4.54 -23.19 -23.29
C HIS A 163 4.64 -24.52 -22.51
N LEU A 164 5.77 -24.82 -21.87
CA LEU A 164 5.96 -26.03 -21.08
C LEU A 164 5.64 -25.75 -19.60
N PRO A 165 4.84 -26.59 -18.91
CA PRO A 165 4.64 -26.46 -17.46
C PRO A 165 5.95 -26.78 -16.72
N VAL A 166 6.39 -25.88 -15.84
CA VAL A 166 7.71 -26.02 -15.16
C VAL A 166 7.63 -26.10 -13.63
N LYS A 167 6.46 -25.88 -13.01
CA LYS A 167 6.35 -25.83 -11.54
C LYS A 167 6.85 -27.10 -10.84
N GLY A 168 6.45 -28.29 -11.32
CA GLY A 168 6.88 -29.55 -10.69
C GLY A 168 8.38 -29.80 -10.78
N LEU A 169 9.02 -29.39 -11.89
CA LEU A 169 10.47 -29.47 -12.04
C LEU A 169 11.18 -28.47 -11.12
N MET A 170 10.65 -27.25 -11.01
CA MET A 170 11.15 -26.24 -10.08
C MET A 170 11.14 -26.76 -8.64
N ASP A 171 10.03 -27.36 -8.21
CA ASP A 171 9.87 -27.92 -6.86
C ASP A 171 10.85 -29.07 -6.59
N LEU A 172 11.06 -29.95 -7.56
CA LEU A 172 12.04 -31.04 -7.47
C LEU A 172 13.47 -30.52 -7.28
N LEU A 173 13.79 -29.39 -7.92
CA LEU A 173 15.12 -28.77 -7.87
C LEU A 173 15.28 -27.74 -6.75
N GLY A 174 14.22 -27.49 -5.97
CA GLY A 174 14.22 -26.47 -4.92
C GLY A 174 14.33 -25.02 -5.43
N VAL A 175 13.94 -24.77 -6.69
CA VAL A 175 13.95 -23.45 -7.32
C VAL A 175 12.58 -22.81 -7.17
N ASN A 176 12.52 -21.53 -6.80
CA ASN A 176 11.28 -20.78 -6.65
C ASN A 176 11.25 -19.52 -7.54
N ILE A 177 10.14 -18.80 -7.55
CA ILE A 177 9.98 -17.58 -8.38
C ILE A 177 10.98 -16.48 -8.00
N ALA A 178 11.35 -16.34 -6.73
CA ALA A 178 12.33 -15.35 -6.28
C ALA A 178 13.75 -15.62 -6.80
N ASP A 179 14.09 -16.88 -7.10
CA ASP A 179 15.35 -17.23 -7.76
C ASP A 179 15.35 -16.85 -9.25
N LEU A 180 14.19 -16.77 -9.88
CA LEU A 180 14.03 -16.49 -11.31
C LEU A 180 13.91 -14.99 -11.63
N ILE A 181 13.31 -14.21 -10.72
CA ILE A 181 12.99 -12.81 -10.95
C ILE A 181 13.73 -11.93 -9.92
N ASN A 182 14.67 -11.12 -10.41
CA ASN A 182 15.37 -10.16 -9.55
C ASN A 182 14.55 -8.86 -9.41
N THR A 183 13.76 -8.76 -8.34
CA THR A 183 12.95 -7.56 -8.05
C THR A 183 13.64 -6.55 -7.13
N ARG A 184 14.91 -6.74 -6.75
CA ARG A 184 15.59 -5.88 -5.74
C ARG A 184 15.63 -4.40 -6.10
N LYS A 185 15.57 -4.08 -7.39
CA LYS A 185 15.56 -2.69 -7.92
C LYS A 185 14.19 -2.24 -8.42
N VAL A 186 13.16 -3.06 -8.22
CA VAL A 186 11.80 -2.77 -8.71
C VAL A 186 10.99 -2.20 -7.55
N ALA A 187 10.71 -0.91 -7.58
CA ALA A 187 9.89 -0.26 -6.56
C ALA A 187 8.49 -0.90 -6.52
N GLY A 188 7.97 -1.09 -5.30
CA GLY A 188 6.65 -1.66 -5.06
C GLY A 188 6.49 -3.14 -5.37
N VAL A 189 7.55 -3.86 -5.75
CA VAL A 189 7.46 -5.30 -6.06
C VAL A 189 8.57 -6.09 -5.40
N ARG A 190 8.19 -7.17 -4.72
CA ARG A 190 9.13 -8.08 -4.06
C ARG A 190 8.77 -9.53 -4.33
N SER A 191 9.74 -10.32 -4.78
CA SER A 191 9.60 -11.77 -4.87
C SER A 191 10.04 -12.42 -3.55
N GLU A 192 9.25 -13.38 -3.06
CA GLU A 192 9.54 -14.21 -1.88
C GLU A 192 9.10 -15.66 -2.14
N GLY A 193 10.03 -16.59 -2.29
CA GLY A 193 9.66 -17.96 -2.65
C GLY A 193 8.84 -17.99 -3.95
N ASP A 194 7.63 -18.54 -3.91
CA ASP A 194 6.68 -18.57 -5.04
C ASP A 194 5.70 -17.37 -5.05
N ASP A 195 5.85 -16.46 -4.11
CA ASP A 195 4.97 -15.31 -3.91
C ASP A 195 5.56 -14.05 -4.58
N LEU A 196 4.70 -13.25 -5.20
CA LEU A 196 4.99 -11.88 -5.60
C LEU A 196 4.19 -10.93 -4.72
N LEU A 197 4.88 -10.08 -3.98
CA LEU A 197 4.30 -9.07 -3.11
C LEU A 197 4.30 -7.73 -3.82
N LEU A 198 3.13 -7.10 -3.89
CA LEU A 198 2.90 -5.80 -4.49
C LEU A 198 2.54 -4.79 -3.39
N ASP A 199 3.17 -3.62 -3.41
CA ASP A 199 2.82 -2.48 -2.56
C ASP A 199 2.00 -1.47 -3.38
N PRO A 200 0.67 -1.38 -3.18
CA PRO A 200 -0.17 -0.40 -3.86
C PRO A 200 0.30 1.05 -3.75
N GLN A 201 1.03 1.38 -2.68
CA GLN A 201 1.56 2.72 -2.45
C GLN A 201 2.67 3.09 -3.47
N GLN A 202 3.30 2.08 -4.08
CA GLN A 202 4.47 2.25 -4.95
C GLN A 202 4.26 1.73 -6.38
N ILE A 203 3.22 0.95 -6.65
CA ILE A 203 2.97 0.40 -8.00
C ILE A 203 2.10 1.30 -8.88
N PHE A 204 1.47 2.32 -8.31
CA PHE A 204 0.75 3.35 -9.06
C PHE A 204 1.58 4.65 -9.09
N PRO A 205 1.46 5.45 -10.17
CA PRO A 205 2.10 6.76 -10.23
C PRO A 205 1.64 7.70 -9.11
N PRO A 206 2.35 8.82 -8.86
CA PRO A 206 1.89 9.86 -7.95
C PRO A 206 0.52 10.43 -8.35
N PRO A 207 -0.27 10.96 -7.39
CA PRO A 207 0.01 11.07 -5.96
C PRO A 207 -0.11 9.71 -5.25
N HIS A 208 0.80 9.46 -4.32
CA HIS A 208 0.82 8.20 -3.61
C HIS A 208 -0.31 8.12 -2.59
N ILE A 209 -1.03 7.00 -2.58
CA ILE A 209 -1.90 6.61 -1.47
C ILE A 209 -1.05 5.93 -0.41
N LYS A 210 -1.34 6.19 0.87
CA LYS A 210 -0.71 5.53 2.01
C LYS A 210 -1.78 4.86 2.85
N GLY A 211 -1.68 3.55 3.00
CA GLY A 211 -2.63 2.76 3.75
C GLY A 211 -2.27 1.29 3.70
N LYS A 212 -2.74 0.54 4.69
CA LYS A 212 -2.54 -0.91 4.72
C LYS A 212 -3.70 -1.60 4.03
N VAL A 213 -3.41 -2.46 3.06
CA VAL A 213 -4.41 -3.37 2.50
C VAL A 213 -4.83 -4.37 3.57
N THR A 214 -6.11 -4.40 3.90
CA THR A 214 -6.70 -5.33 4.88
C THR A 214 -7.50 -6.44 4.20
N GLY A 215 -7.83 -6.29 2.92
CA GLY A 215 -8.50 -7.30 2.12
C GLY A 215 -8.31 -7.08 0.62
N VAL A 216 -8.36 -8.15 -0.14
CA VAL A 216 -8.31 -8.10 -1.61
C VAL A 216 -9.19 -9.20 -2.20
N GLU A 217 -9.90 -8.88 -3.27
CA GLU A 217 -10.79 -9.81 -3.97
C GLU A 217 -10.80 -9.52 -5.48
N ILE A 218 -11.01 -10.57 -6.29
CA ILE A 218 -11.26 -10.42 -7.73
C ILE A 218 -12.76 -10.46 -7.99
N LYS A 219 -13.31 -9.41 -8.60
CA LYS A 219 -14.70 -9.32 -9.04
C LYS A 219 -14.77 -9.02 -10.53
N GLY A 220 -15.02 -10.04 -11.34
CA GLY A 220 -14.95 -9.90 -12.80
C GLY A 220 -13.53 -9.56 -13.24
N ASP A 221 -13.35 -8.42 -13.91
CA ASP A 221 -12.05 -7.89 -14.32
C ASP A 221 -11.45 -6.89 -13.31
N GLN A 222 -12.10 -6.70 -12.16
CA GLN A 222 -11.64 -5.77 -11.11
C GLN A 222 -10.93 -6.51 -9.99
N ILE A 223 -9.85 -5.91 -9.49
CA ILE A 223 -9.18 -6.26 -8.25
C ILE A 223 -9.62 -5.22 -7.22
N VAL A 224 -10.49 -5.62 -6.30
CA VAL A 224 -11.01 -4.79 -5.22
C VAL A 224 -10.06 -4.88 -4.04
N GLN A 225 -9.65 -3.73 -3.52
CA GLN A 225 -8.74 -3.58 -2.39
C GLN A 225 -9.47 -2.84 -1.27
N LEU A 226 -9.39 -3.40 -0.07
CA LEU A 226 -9.87 -2.78 1.16
C LEU A 226 -8.69 -2.26 1.95
N TYR A 227 -8.81 -1.04 2.46
CA TYR A 227 -7.80 -0.37 3.26
C TYR A 227 -8.37 -0.02 4.62
N GLY A 228 -7.58 -0.24 5.67
CA GLY A 228 -7.98 0.05 7.05
C GLY A 228 -9.21 -0.74 7.50
N ASP A 229 -9.78 -0.30 8.62
CA ASP A 229 -11.02 -0.87 9.15
C ASP A 229 -12.23 -0.07 8.63
N LYS A 230 -13.31 -0.78 8.27
CA LYS A 230 -14.56 -0.12 7.89
C LYS A 230 -15.06 0.72 9.08
N PRO A 231 -15.33 2.03 8.91
CA PRO A 231 -15.92 2.84 9.95
C PRO A 231 -17.25 2.23 10.40
N LYS A 232 -17.53 2.26 11.71
CA LYS A 232 -18.86 1.92 12.23
C LYS A 232 -19.87 2.92 11.65
N GLU A 233 -20.91 2.39 11.01
CA GLU A 233 -22.04 3.18 10.48
C GLU A 233 -22.91 3.75 11.61
#